data_AF-A0A8X6MKM0-F1
#
_entry.id   AF-A0A8X6MKM0-F1
#
_cell.length_a   1.000
_cell.length_b   1.000
_cell.length_c   1.000
_cell.angle_alpha   90.00
_cell.angle_beta   90.00
_cell.angle_gamma   90.00
#
_symmetry.space_group_name_H-M   'P 1'
#
loop_
_entity.id
_entity.type
_entity.pdbx_description
1 polymer ?
#
loop_
_entity_poly.entity_id
_entity_poly.type
_entity_poly.pdbx_seq_one_letter_code
_entity_poly.pdbx_strand_id
1 'polypeptide(L)'
;MTRKFSTWKSCPLIAKDVTPIKGQSLDQNIVHFWLNTKLSAEKTHTGSAGGMKVCGMQKIFFRSEQKHGLKYQRYIGDGDSKTFSSIAEKKPYGDSVPIEKIECVGHVQKRMGSRLLKLKALRGEKKLSDGKTIGGKGRVTDAVISKLTIFYGNAFRANSQNVNEMRQAAWAV
;
A
#
# COMPACT_ATOMS: atom_id res chain seq x y z
N MET A 1 15.18 -5.89 16.93
CA MET A 1 13.74 -5.63 17.14
C MET A 1 12.95 -6.08 15.92
N THR A 2 12.45 -7.31 15.93
CA THR A 2 11.78 -7.98 14.80
C THR A 2 10.32 -7.52 14.69
N ARG A 3 10.00 -6.72 13.67
CA ARG A 3 8.60 -6.42 13.33
C ARG A 3 8.00 -7.62 12.61
N LYS A 4 7.12 -8.35 13.31
CA LYS A 4 6.37 -9.51 12.79
C LYS A 4 5.56 -9.11 11.55
N PHE A 5 5.87 -9.75 10.42
CA PHE A 5 5.14 -9.72 9.13
C PHE A 5 3.77 -10.42 9.23
N SER A 6 2.91 -10.00 10.16
CA SER A 6 1.63 -10.70 10.45
C SER A 6 0.41 -10.10 9.73
N THR A 7 0.55 -8.98 9.02
CA THR A 7 -0.60 -8.21 8.51
C THR A 7 -0.86 -8.33 7.01
N TRP A 8 -0.11 -9.18 6.29
CA TRP A 8 -0.20 -9.29 4.82
C TRP A 8 -1.33 -10.22 4.32
N LYS A 9 -2.04 -10.92 5.21
CA LYS A 9 -3.04 -11.95 4.81
C LYS A 9 -4.43 -11.42 4.41
N SER A 10 -4.66 -10.12 4.29
CA SER A 10 -6.05 -9.60 4.18
C SER A 10 -6.24 -8.44 3.20
N CYS A 11 -5.54 -8.41 2.06
CA CYS A 11 -5.76 -7.38 1.02
C CYS A 11 -6.36 -8.02 -0.26
N PRO A 12 -7.67 -7.94 -0.50
CA PRO A 12 -8.35 -8.60 -1.62
C PRO A 12 -8.24 -7.87 -2.98
N LEU A 13 -7.45 -6.79 -3.09
CA LEU A 13 -7.38 -5.92 -4.28
C LEU A 13 -6.54 -6.51 -5.44
N ILE A 14 -6.26 -7.81 -5.45
CA ILE A 14 -5.13 -8.38 -6.22
C ILE A 14 -5.47 -8.81 -7.66
N ALA A 15 -6.72 -8.74 -8.12
CA ALA A 15 -7.12 -9.55 -9.29
C ALA A 15 -7.58 -8.81 -10.58
N LYS A 16 -7.25 -7.53 -10.83
CA LYS A 16 -7.81 -6.83 -12.01
C LYS A 16 -6.83 -6.22 -13.02
N ASP A 17 -5.54 -6.03 -12.72
CA ASP A 17 -4.64 -5.25 -13.60
C ASP A 17 -3.33 -5.97 -13.97
N VAL A 18 -3.41 -7.26 -14.30
CA VAL A 18 -2.32 -7.95 -15.00
C VAL A 18 -2.78 -8.12 -16.43
N THR A 19 -2.13 -7.45 -17.37
CA THR A 19 -2.39 -7.67 -18.80
C THR A 19 -1.69 -8.95 -19.24
N PRO A 20 -2.41 -10.02 -19.59
CA PRO A 20 -1.79 -11.20 -20.17
C PRO A 20 -1.32 -10.86 -21.59
N ILE A 21 -0.19 -11.46 -22.00
CA ILE A 21 0.15 -11.54 -23.42
C ILE A 21 -0.94 -12.41 -24.07
N LYS A 22 -1.49 -11.99 -25.22
CA LYS A 22 -2.65 -12.59 -25.91
C LYS A 22 -2.72 -14.12 -25.75
N GLY A 23 -3.78 -14.63 -25.13
CA GLY A 23 -4.16 -16.05 -25.20
C GLY A 23 -4.20 -16.89 -23.91
N GLN A 24 -4.11 -16.33 -22.70
CA GLN A 24 -4.24 -17.14 -21.47
C GLN A 24 -5.18 -16.50 -20.43
N SER A 25 -6.11 -17.30 -19.91
CA SER A 25 -7.14 -16.89 -18.93
C SER A 25 -6.55 -16.68 -17.54
N LEU A 26 -6.89 -15.54 -16.92
CA LEU A 26 -6.51 -15.21 -15.54
C LEU A 26 -7.39 -15.95 -14.55
N ASP A 27 -6.84 -16.98 -13.90
CA ASP A 27 -7.46 -17.62 -12.75
C ASP A 27 -6.60 -17.44 -11.49
N GLN A 28 -7.20 -16.81 -10.48
CA GLN A 28 -6.96 -16.75 -9.02
C GLN A 28 -5.54 -16.88 -8.40
N ASN A 29 -4.46 -16.88 -9.15
CA ASN A 29 -3.16 -17.37 -8.69
C ASN A 29 -2.16 -16.31 -8.19
N ILE A 30 -2.45 -15.01 -8.25
CA ILE A 30 -1.44 -13.96 -7.95
C ILE A 30 -1.07 -13.89 -6.44
N VAL A 31 -2.02 -14.14 -5.53
CA VAL A 31 -1.75 -14.17 -4.08
C VAL A 31 -0.99 -15.44 -3.70
N HIS A 32 -1.36 -16.57 -4.31
CA HIS A 32 -0.67 -17.85 -4.13
C HIS A 32 0.74 -17.80 -4.74
N PHE A 33 0.93 -17.05 -5.83
CA PHE A 33 2.19 -16.83 -6.52
C PHE A 33 3.26 -16.13 -5.66
N TRP A 34 2.89 -15.09 -4.90
CA TRP A 34 3.80 -14.42 -3.96
C TRP A 34 4.15 -15.30 -2.75
N LEU A 35 3.26 -16.20 -2.33
CA LEU A 35 3.52 -17.14 -1.23
C LEU A 35 4.33 -18.37 -1.68
N ASN A 36 4.17 -18.83 -2.92
CA ASN A 36 4.86 -20.00 -3.49
C ASN A 36 6.16 -19.67 -4.24
N THR A 37 6.47 -18.39 -4.47
CA THR A 37 7.83 -18.01 -4.85
C THR A 37 8.73 -18.25 -3.65
N LYS A 38 9.23 -19.49 -3.51
CA LYS A 38 10.39 -19.79 -2.68
C LYS A 38 11.50 -18.82 -3.11
N LEU A 39 11.70 -17.73 -2.36
CA LEU A 39 12.99 -17.10 -2.29
C LEU A 39 13.89 -18.19 -1.71
N SER A 40 14.66 -18.89 -2.55
CA SER A 40 15.78 -19.67 -2.05
C SER A 40 16.61 -18.69 -1.22
N ALA A 41 16.69 -18.96 0.08
CA ALA A 41 17.35 -18.12 1.06
C ALA A 41 18.88 -18.29 0.96
N GLU A 42 19.41 -18.22 -0.25
CA GLU A 42 20.84 -18.09 -0.50
C GLU A 42 21.18 -16.60 -0.39
N LYS A 43 22.19 -16.26 0.42
CA LYS A 43 22.67 -14.88 0.60
C LYS A 43 23.16 -14.33 -0.74
N THR A 44 22.26 -13.72 -1.52
CA THR A 44 22.57 -13.10 -2.82
C THR A 44 22.70 -11.57 -2.72
N HIS A 45 22.78 -11.03 -1.51
CA HIS A 45 22.97 -9.60 -1.29
C HIS A 45 23.85 -9.33 -0.07
N THR A 46 24.92 -8.58 -0.28
CA THR A 46 25.74 -7.93 0.73
C THR A 46 25.36 -6.45 0.75
N GLY A 47 24.83 -5.95 1.88
CA GLY A 47 24.38 -4.56 1.98
C GLY A 47 23.30 -4.33 3.03
N SER A 48 22.75 -3.11 3.03
CA SER A 48 21.70 -2.72 3.99
C SER A 48 20.39 -3.47 3.73
N ALA A 49 19.59 -3.65 4.78
CA ALA A 49 18.24 -4.23 4.66
C ALA A 49 17.35 -3.45 3.67
N GLY A 50 17.58 -2.14 3.50
CA GLY A 50 16.92 -1.33 2.48
C GLY A 50 17.34 -1.71 1.06
N GLY A 51 18.64 -1.88 0.82
CA GLY A 51 19.18 -2.32 -0.48
C GLY A 51 18.68 -3.70 -0.89
N MET A 52 18.54 -4.62 0.06
CA MET A 52 18.02 -5.97 -0.18
C MET A 52 16.61 -5.95 -0.76
N LYS A 53 15.73 -5.07 -0.24
CA LYS A 53 14.35 -4.93 -0.74
C LYS A 53 14.32 -4.40 -2.16
N VAL A 54 15.15 -3.40 -2.47
CA VAL A 54 15.25 -2.81 -3.81
C VAL A 54 15.72 -3.86 -4.82
N CYS A 55 16.81 -4.56 -4.50
CA CYS A 55 17.37 -5.61 -5.37
C CYS A 55 16.37 -6.76 -5.56
N GLY A 56 15.72 -7.21 -4.48
CA GLY A 56 14.71 -8.26 -4.54
C GLY A 56 13.53 -7.89 -5.43
N MET A 57 12.99 -6.67 -5.27
CA MET A 57 11.85 -6.24 -6.07
C MET A 57 12.22 -6.09 -7.56
N GLN A 58 13.39 -5.54 -7.88
CA GLN A 58 13.88 -5.50 -9.27
C GLN A 58 13.94 -6.90 -9.89
N LYS A 59 14.52 -7.88 -9.17
CA LYS A 59 14.58 -9.27 -9.64
C LYS A 59 13.18 -9.83 -9.91
N ILE A 60 12.18 -9.52 -9.08
CA ILE A 60 10.81 -9.97 -9.28
C ILE A 60 10.21 -9.40 -10.57
N PHE A 61 10.36 -8.08 -10.80
CA PHE A 61 9.84 -7.43 -12.01
C PHE A 61 10.49 -7.98 -13.30
N PHE A 62 11.82 -8.10 -13.33
CA PHE A 62 12.53 -8.65 -14.50
C PHE A 62 12.22 -10.13 -14.75
N ARG A 63 12.10 -10.94 -13.69
CA ARG A 63 11.79 -12.37 -13.82
C ARG A 63 10.35 -12.62 -14.26
N SER A 64 9.44 -11.68 -14.01
CA SER A 64 8.02 -11.82 -14.35
C SER A 64 7.82 -12.07 -15.85
N GLU A 65 8.49 -11.29 -16.70
CA GLU A 65 8.37 -11.45 -18.15
C GLU A 65 9.06 -12.73 -18.63
N GLN A 66 10.29 -12.98 -18.15
CA GLN A 66 11.07 -14.15 -18.60
C GLN A 66 10.45 -15.49 -18.19
N LYS A 67 9.94 -15.58 -16.97
CA LYS A 67 9.47 -16.86 -16.40
C LYS A 67 7.97 -17.09 -16.60
N HIS A 68 7.19 -16.02 -16.70
CA HIS A 68 5.73 -16.10 -16.70
C HIS A 68 5.08 -15.37 -17.88
N GLY A 69 5.84 -14.62 -18.69
CA GLY A 69 5.25 -13.80 -19.76
C GLY A 69 4.30 -12.72 -19.24
N LEU A 70 4.48 -12.26 -17.99
CA LEU A 70 3.61 -11.27 -17.36
C LEU A 70 4.33 -9.95 -17.13
N LYS A 71 3.65 -8.84 -17.38
CA LYS A 71 4.12 -7.49 -17.08
C LYS A 71 3.29 -6.88 -15.96
N TYR A 72 3.94 -6.47 -14.88
CA TYR A 72 3.27 -5.75 -13.80
C TYR A 72 3.10 -4.28 -14.15
N GLN A 73 1.86 -3.78 -14.18
CA GLN A 73 1.59 -2.37 -14.44
C GLN A 73 1.48 -1.53 -13.18
N ARG A 74 1.21 -2.16 -12.03
CA ARG A 74 0.96 -1.46 -10.76
C ARG A 74 1.87 -1.98 -9.65
N TYR A 75 2.48 -1.05 -8.91
CA TYR A 75 3.30 -1.30 -7.73
C TYR A 75 2.60 -0.81 -6.48
N ILE A 76 2.29 -1.72 -5.54
CA ILE A 76 1.66 -1.38 -4.26
C ILE A 76 2.74 -1.20 -3.20
N GLY A 77 2.85 -0.01 -2.61
CA GLY A 77 3.87 0.30 -1.61
C GLY A 77 3.33 0.99 -0.35
N ASP A 78 4.01 0.79 0.78
CA ASP A 78 3.73 1.50 2.06
C ASP A 78 4.46 2.86 2.13
N GLY A 79 4.47 3.61 1.02
CA GLY A 79 5.25 4.83 0.91
C GLY A 79 6.76 4.62 0.68
N ASP A 80 7.23 3.39 0.47
CA ASP A 80 8.62 3.12 0.06
C ASP A 80 8.91 3.85 -1.26
N SER A 81 9.70 4.92 -1.18
CA SER A 81 10.07 5.75 -2.33
C SER A 81 11.24 5.15 -3.09
N LYS A 82 12.29 4.70 -2.38
CA LYS A 82 13.53 4.19 -2.98
C LYS A 82 13.32 2.97 -3.87
N THR A 83 12.52 2.00 -3.43
CA THR A 83 12.22 0.79 -4.20
C THR A 83 11.50 1.12 -5.50
N PHE A 84 10.46 1.95 -5.43
CA PHE A 84 9.71 2.36 -6.61
C PHE A 84 10.56 3.17 -7.58
N SER A 85 11.29 4.18 -7.09
CA SER A 85 12.20 4.99 -7.92
C SER A 85 13.19 4.12 -8.68
N SER A 86 13.78 3.12 -8.01
CA SER A 86 14.75 2.23 -8.64
C SER A 86 14.14 1.23 -9.64
N ILE A 87 12.83 0.95 -9.55
CA ILE A 87 12.12 0.16 -10.56
C ILE A 87 11.74 1.04 -11.75
N ALA A 88 11.24 2.25 -11.48
CA ALA A 88 10.87 3.24 -12.49
C ALA A 88 12.07 3.66 -13.33
N GLU A 89 13.25 3.82 -12.72
CA GLU A 89 14.50 4.11 -13.42
C GLU A 89 14.94 2.96 -14.33
N LYS A 90 14.85 1.71 -13.85
CA LYS A 90 15.29 0.53 -14.61
C LYS A 90 14.35 0.08 -15.71
N LYS A 91 13.11 0.60 -15.74
CA LYS A 91 12.10 0.35 -16.78
C LYS A 91 12.09 -1.11 -17.22
N PRO A 92 11.73 -2.06 -16.34
CA PRO A 92 11.91 -3.50 -16.59
C PRO A 92 11.18 -4.02 -17.84
N TYR A 93 10.18 -3.27 -18.34
CA TYR A 93 9.38 -3.61 -19.52
C TYR A 93 9.52 -2.59 -20.66
N GLY A 94 10.53 -1.70 -20.58
CA GLY A 94 10.73 -0.59 -21.52
C GLY A 94 9.77 0.58 -21.32
N ASP A 95 9.83 1.58 -22.22
CA ASP A 95 9.02 2.80 -22.16
C ASP A 95 7.54 2.57 -22.48
N SER A 96 7.21 1.45 -23.10
CA SER A 96 5.83 1.11 -23.51
C SER A 96 4.91 0.74 -22.34
N VAL A 97 5.46 0.31 -21.20
CA VAL A 97 4.67 -0.13 -20.03
C VAL A 97 5.18 0.57 -18.77
N PRO A 98 4.74 1.82 -18.51
CA PRO A 98 5.07 2.50 -17.27
C PRO A 98 4.44 1.80 -16.07
N ILE A 99 5.17 1.76 -14.96
CA ILE A 99 4.70 1.17 -13.71
C ILE A 99 4.13 2.26 -12.82
N GLU A 100 2.85 2.15 -12.49
CA GLU A 100 2.15 3.10 -11.63
C GLU A 100 2.30 2.73 -10.15
N LYS A 101 2.63 3.70 -9.30
CA LYS A 101 2.64 3.50 -7.85
C LYS A 101 1.26 3.71 -7.26
N ILE A 102 0.77 2.71 -6.53
CA ILE A 102 -0.45 2.78 -5.74
C ILE A 102 -0.09 2.69 -4.26
N GLU A 103 -0.69 3.56 -3.46
CA GLU A 103 -0.51 3.58 -2.01
C GLU A 103 -1.32 2.46 -1.36
N CYS A 104 -0.71 1.73 -0.43
CA CYS A 104 -1.44 0.71 0.30
C CYS A 104 -2.42 1.34 1.32
N VAL A 105 -3.52 0.65 1.62
CA VAL A 105 -4.53 1.12 2.59
C VAL A 105 -3.89 1.42 3.95
N GLY A 106 -2.94 0.59 4.39
CA GLY A 106 -2.21 0.81 5.64
C GLY A 106 -1.43 2.12 5.65
N HIS A 107 -0.85 2.52 4.51
CA HIS A 107 -0.15 3.79 4.37
C HIS A 107 -1.12 4.97 4.40
N VAL A 108 -2.27 4.83 3.74
CA VAL A 108 -3.34 5.85 3.77
C VAL A 108 -3.83 6.08 5.20
N GLN A 109 -4.07 5.02 5.97
CA GLN A 109 -4.44 5.11 7.38
C GLN A 109 -3.40 5.89 8.21
N LYS A 110 -2.11 5.54 8.10
CA LYS A 110 -1.02 6.22 8.81
C LYS A 110 -0.91 7.70 8.43
N ARG A 111 -1.06 8.00 7.14
CA ARG A 111 -0.99 9.36 6.60
C ARG A 111 -2.14 10.23 7.13
N MET A 112 -3.36 9.70 7.14
CA MET A 112 -4.54 10.34 7.71
C MET A 112 -4.34 10.64 9.21
N GLY A 113 -3.96 9.64 9.99
CA GLY A 113 -3.73 9.81 11.43
C GLY A 113 -2.67 10.85 11.74
N SER A 114 -1.53 10.79 11.05
CA SER A 114 -0.45 11.77 11.20
C SER A 114 -0.88 13.19 10.87
N ARG A 115 -1.71 13.38 9.83
CA ARG A 115 -2.21 14.72 9.45
C ARG A 115 -3.18 15.26 10.50
N LEU A 116 -4.07 14.43 11.03
CA LEU A 116 -5.00 14.84 12.09
C LEU A 116 -4.26 15.19 13.39
N LEU A 117 -3.25 14.41 13.78
CA LEU A 117 -2.41 14.71 14.94
C LEU A 117 -1.65 16.02 14.77
N LYS A 118 -1.08 16.28 13.59
CA LYS A 118 -0.44 17.56 13.28
C LYS A 118 -1.41 18.72 13.34
N LEU A 119 -2.62 18.56 12.79
CA LEU A 119 -3.65 19.60 12.83
C LEU A 119 -4.07 19.92 14.28
N LYS A 120 -4.27 18.88 15.10
CA LYS A 120 -4.52 19.02 16.54
C LYS A 120 -3.39 19.78 17.23
N ALA A 121 -2.13 19.46 16.94
CA ALA A 121 -0.99 20.16 17.53
C ALA A 121 -0.92 21.64 17.09
N LEU A 122 -1.10 21.93 15.80
CA LEU A 122 -1.01 23.29 15.25
C LEU A 122 -2.18 24.20 15.66
N ARG A 123 -3.34 23.62 15.96
CA ARG A 123 -4.56 24.36 16.33
C ARG A 123 -5.02 24.08 17.76
N GLY A 124 -4.17 23.44 18.57
CA GLY A 124 -4.51 22.99 19.92
C GLY A 124 -4.95 24.11 20.85
N GLU A 125 -4.30 25.26 20.74
CA GLU A 125 -4.55 26.45 21.58
C GLU A 125 -5.53 27.45 20.92
N LYS A 126 -5.76 27.30 19.61
CA LYS A 126 -6.67 28.18 18.88
C LYS A 126 -8.11 27.81 19.18
N LYS A 127 -8.88 28.80 19.62
CA LYS A 127 -10.32 28.65 19.80
C LYS A 127 -10.99 28.59 18.42
N LEU A 128 -11.90 27.65 18.26
CA LEU A 128 -12.82 27.59 17.12
C LEU A 128 -13.91 28.67 17.30
N SER A 129 -14.82 28.77 16.32
CA SER A 129 -15.94 29.72 16.35
C SER A 129 -16.85 29.59 17.58
N ASP A 130 -16.83 28.44 18.25
CA ASP A 130 -17.56 28.14 19.48
C ASP A 130 -16.79 28.49 20.77
N GLY A 131 -15.63 29.15 20.65
CA GLY A 131 -14.79 29.54 21.78
C GLY A 131 -14.03 28.39 22.44
N LYS A 132 -14.11 27.16 21.91
CA LYS A 132 -13.45 25.96 22.46
C LYS A 132 -12.25 25.55 21.62
N THR A 133 -11.33 24.82 22.24
CA THR A 133 -10.18 24.27 21.52
C THR A 133 -10.57 23.03 20.70
N ILE A 134 -9.70 22.63 19.78
CA ILE A 134 -9.92 21.43 18.95
C ILE A 134 -9.89 20.12 19.74
N GLY A 135 -9.30 20.14 20.94
CA GLY A 135 -9.23 19.01 21.86
C GLY A 135 -10.35 19.02 22.91
N GLY A 136 -10.35 18.01 23.77
CA GLY A 136 -11.31 17.88 24.88
C GLY A 136 -12.47 16.91 24.63
N LYS A 137 -13.39 16.85 25.59
CA LYS A 137 -14.53 15.92 25.58
C LYS A 137 -15.45 16.18 24.39
N GLY A 138 -15.75 15.14 23.62
CA GLY A 138 -16.57 15.23 22.40
C GLY A 138 -15.87 15.88 21.21
N ARG A 139 -14.53 15.99 21.23
CA ARG A 139 -13.73 16.64 20.17
C ARG A 139 -12.66 15.71 19.62
N VAL A 140 -11.76 16.25 18.80
CA VAL A 140 -10.72 15.50 18.11
C VAL A 140 -9.61 15.13 19.11
N THR A 141 -9.82 14.02 19.81
CA THR A 141 -8.85 13.40 20.72
C THR A 141 -8.04 12.32 19.98
N ASP A 142 -6.92 11.90 20.55
CA ASP A 142 -6.08 10.85 19.94
C ASP A 142 -6.84 9.52 19.82
N ALA A 143 -7.73 9.23 20.77
CA ALA A 143 -8.63 8.08 20.71
C ALA A 143 -9.62 8.19 19.54
N VAL A 144 -10.19 9.38 19.30
CA VAL A 144 -11.09 9.62 18.16
C VAL A 144 -10.33 9.50 16.84
N ILE A 145 -9.13 10.07 16.73
CA ILE A 145 -8.27 9.95 15.54
C ILE A 145 -7.94 8.47 15.27
N SER A 146 -7.58 7.71 16.30
CA SER A 146 -7.29 6.28 16.18
C SER A 146 -8.50 5.50 15.67
N LYS A 147 -9.67 5.69 16.30
CA LYS A 147 -10.93 5.06 15.85
C LYS A 147 -11.26 5.41 14.40
N LEU A 148 -11.12 6.67 14.03
CA LEU A 148 -11.40 7.16 12.68
C LEU A 148 -10.47 6.52 11.64
N THR A 149 -9.16 6.45 11.92
CA THR A 149 -8.20 5.81 11.02
C THR A 149 -8.43 4.31 10.88
N ILE A 150 -8.85 3.62 11.95
CA ILE A 150 -9.24 2.21 11.91
C ILE A 150 -10.50 2.02 11.07
N PHE A 151 -11.54 2.81 11.33
CA PHE A 151 -12.79 2.77 10.57
C PHE A 151 -12.52 2.95 9.08
N TYR A 152 -11.77 3.99 8.72
CA TYR A 152 -11.43 4.28 7.34
C TYR A 152 -10.74 3.08 6.68
N GLY A 153 -9.72 2.48 7.30
CA GLY A 153 -9.09 1.29 6.73
C GLY A 153 -10.02 0.08 6.63
N ASN A 154 -10.93 -0.10 7.57
CA ASN A 154 -11.88 -1.21 7.55
C ASN A 154 -12.92 -1.03 6.43
N ALA A 155 -13.43 0.19 6.22
CA ALA A 155 -14.33 0.51 5.11
C ALA A 155 -13.70 0.16 3.75
N PHE A 156 -12.41 0.47 3.55
CA PHE A 156 -11.70 0.13 2.31
C PHE A 156 -11.49 -1.38 2.14
N ARG A 157 -11.20 -2.10 3.24
CA ARG A 157 -11.02 -3.56 3.18
C ARG A 157 -12.33 -4.29 2.91
N ALA A 158 -13.40 -3.89 3.58
CA ALA A 158 -14.72 -4.49 3.46
C ALA A 158 -15.31 -4.32 2.05
N ASN A 159 -15.07 -3.17 1.41
CA ASN A 159 -15.62 -2.85 0.09
C ASN A 159 -14.61 -3.02 -1.06
N SER A 160 -13.52 -3.76 -0.84
CA SER A 160 -12.40 -3.86 -1.80
C SER A 160 -12.77 -4.34 -3.22
N GLN A 161 -13.96 -4.90 -3.42
CA GLN A 161 -14.41 -5.36 -4.72
C GLN A 161 -15.08 -4.27 -5.58
N ASN A 162 -15.53 -3.17 -4.96
CA ASN A 162 -16.31 -2.11 -5.63
C ASN A 162 -15.84 -0.70 -5.21
N VAL A 163 -15.28 0.04 -6.16
CA VAL A 163 -14.74 1.39 -5.93
C VAL A 163 -15.83 2.39 -5.51
N ASN A 164 -17.05 2.25 -6.02
CA ASN A 164 -18.15 3.14 -5.66
C ASN A 164 -18.59 2.92 -4.21
N GLU A 165 -18.69 1.66 -3.78
CA GLU A 165 -18.97 1.31 -2.38
C GLU A 165 -17.83 1.74 -1.46
N MET A 166 -16.56 1.59 -1.86
CA MET A 166 -15.42 2.13 -1.11
C MET A 166 -15.55 3.63 -0.89
N ARG A 167 -15.95 4.37 -1.94
CA ARG A 167 -16.16 5.81 -1.86
C ARG A 167 -17.32 6.13 -0.91
N GLN A 168 -18.47 5.48 -1.06
CA GLN A 168 -19.62 5.71 -0.19
C GLN A 168 -19.31 5.38 1.27
N ALA A 169 -18.68 4.24 1.54
CA ALA A 169 -18.30 3.81 2.88
C ALA A 169 -17.26 4.74 3.53
N ALA A 170 -16.37 5.35 2.75
CA ALA A 170 -15.43 6.34 3.24
C ALA A 170 -16.10 7.65 3.69
N TRP A 171 -17.27 7.98 3.14
CA TRP A 171 -18.02 9.21 3.43
C TRP A 171 -19.15 9.01 4.45
N ALA A 172 -19.36 7.79 4.95
CA ALA A 172 -20.42 7.46 5.91
C ALA A 172 -20.12 7.88 7.37
N VAL A 173 -19.14 8.78 7.59
CA VAL A 173 -18.66 9.23 8.92
C VAL A 173 -18.88 10.72 9.12
#